data_AF-Q0V1I6-F1
#
_entry.id   AF-Q0V1I6-F1
#
_cell.length_a   1.000
_cell.length_b   1.000
_cell.length_c   1.000
_cell.angle_alpha   90.00
_cell.angle_beta   90.00
_cell.angle_gamma   90.00
#
_symmetry.space_group_name_H-M   'P 1'
#
loop_
_entity.id
_entity.type
_entity.pdbx_description
1 polymer ?
#
loop_
_entity_poly.entity_id
_entity_poly.type
_entity_poly.pdbx_seq_one_letter_code
_entity_poly.pdbx_strand_id
1 'polypeptide(L)'
;MVMKFKSHICNLTGSTAEYKVRLSSQTISLASNRSEDIFFEDHIMPGPGSFKQSAIGGFEYAANYLFTSKATFVFVGARSSIRMTGSLANEVVRGPLTGWEEEFLDPMDAMLDKMREIAFRTAVRVGRDQPNNITDADQTIAFQGSKTRSIYVTDFRYMLVAGILSILSVVTISLPFHGWWQLGRTVSLSPLEIAKAFDAPILAQVGSNLDLSDSKNLGSVAGVRVQYGVKGDEQVYNGGYGEGLKRKLVIGYGGYVGRPNRGDVFGS
;
A
#
# COMPACT_ATOMS: atom_id res chain seq x y z
N MET A 1 -4.92 75.37 -5.49
CA MET A 1 -5.22 73.94 -5.70
C MET A 1 -5.15 73.26 -4.33
N VAL A 2 -6.25 72.69 -3.85
CA VAL A 2 -6.28 72.02 -2.52
C VAL A 2 -6.17 70.52 -2.77
N MET A 3 -5.02 69.93 -2.44
CA MET A 3 -4.88 68.47 -2.40
C MET A 3 -5.64 67.96 -1.17
N LYS A 4 -6.69 67.17 -1.37
CA LYS A 4 -7.38 66.47 -0.30
C LYS A 4 -6.80 65.08 -0.17
N PHE A 5 -6.02 64.86 0.88
CA PHE A 5 -5.57 63.52 1.23
C PHE A 5 -6.66 62.80 2.00
N LYS A 6 -6.97 61.58 1.56
CA LYS A 6 -7.88 60.67 2.26
C LYS A 6 -7.01 59.56 2.86
N SER A 7 -7.14 59.34 4.16
CA SER A 7 -6.43 58.27 4.86
C SER A 7 -7.45 57.25 5.34
N HIS A 8 -7.18 55.98 5.05
CA HIS A 8 -7.95 54.85 5.53
C HIS A 8 -7.07 54.02 6.46
N ILE A 9 -7.61 53.71 7.64
CA ILE A 9 -6.97 52.82 8.61
C ILE A 9 -7.86 51.60 8.73
N CYS A 10 -7.32 50.43 8.41
CA CYS A 10 -8.00 49.15 8.54
C CYS A 10 -7.23 48.29 9.53
N ASN A 11 -7.93 47.71 10.50
CA ASN A 11 -7.36 46.73 11.41
C ASN A 11 -7.60 45.34 10.84
N LEU A 12 -6.54 44.56 10.65
CA LEU A 12 -6.61 43.19 10.17
C LEU A 12 -6.43 42.24 11.35
N THR A 13 -7.44 41.41 11.59
CA THR A 13 -7.43 40.38 12.63
C THR A 13 -7.45 38.99 12.00
N GLY A 14 -6.91 38.02 12.72
CA GLY A 14 -7.12 36.62 12.38
C GLY A 14 -8.56 36.22 12.60
N SER A 15 -9.11 35.38 11.72
CA SER A 15 -10.45 34.82 11.92
C SER A 15 -10.65 33.54 11.12
N THR A 16 -11.63 32.74 11.55
CA THR A 16 -12.20 31.66 10.75
C THR A 16 -13.25 32.26 9.82
N ALA A 17 -13.06 32.11 8.50
CA ALA A 17 -13.97 32.65 7.49
C ALA A 17 -14.41 31.58 6.49
N GLU A 18 -15.67 31.65 6.06
CA GLU A 18 -16.22 30.87 4.96
C GLU A 18 -15.99 31.59 3.64
N TYR A 19 -15.31 30.91 2.71
CA TYR A 19 -15.10 31.40 1.36
C TYR A 19 -15.90 30.58 0.36
N LYS A 20 -16.64 31.25 -0.52
CA LYS A 20 -17.22 30.57 -1.70
C LYS A 20 -16.12 30.34 -2.72
N VAL A 21 -15.87 29.07 -3.04
CA VAL A 21 -14.79 28.66 -3.94
C VAL A 21 -15.33 27.95 -5.18
N ARG A 22 -14.63 28.11 -6.30
CA ARG A 22 -14.87 27.37 -7.53
C ARG A 22 -13.70 26.42 -7.76
N LEU A 23 -14.02 25.13 -7.84
CA LEU A 23 -13.09 24.10 -8.25
C LEU A 23 -13.16 23.91 -9.76
N SER A 24 -12.01 23.91 -10.41
CA SER A 24 -11.86 23.62 -11.83
C SER A 24 -10.73 22.63 -12.01
N SER A 25 -11.06 21.35 -12.15
CA SER A 25 -10.14 20.22 -12.30
C SER A 25 -9.07 20.15 -11.21
N GLN A 26 -7.98 20.92 -11.33
CA GLN A 26 -6.83 20.93 -10.42
C GLN A 26 -6.60 22.30 -9.75
N THR A 27 -7.41 23.31 -10.04
CA THR A 27 -7.26 24.64 -9.47
C THR A 27 -8.47 25.00 -8.61
N ILE A 28 -8.19 25.62 -7.47
CA ILE A 28 -9.19 26.21 -6.59
C ILE A 28 -9.05 27.73 -6.65
N SER A 29 -10.17 28.43 -6.81
CA SER A 29 -10.22 29.88 -6.93
C SER A 29 -11.39 30.44 -6.12
N LEU A 30 -11.27 31.68 -5.66
CA LEU A 30 -12.36 32.40 -5.01
C LEU A 30 -13.45 32.68 -6.05
N ALA A 31 -14.71 32.36 -5.71
CA ALA A 31 -15.86 32.50 -6.61
C ALA A 31 -16.74 33.70 -6.29
N SER A 32 -16.60 34.29 -5.09
CA SER A 32 -17.39 35.42 -4.60
C SER A 32 -16.56 36.66 -4.38
N ASN A 33 -17.26 37.79 -4.24
CA ASN A 33 -16.68 39.04 -3.74
C ASN A 33 -16.43 38.96 -2.23
N ARG A 34 -15.52 39.81 -1.72
CA ARG A 34 -15.19 39.92 -0.29
C ARG A 34 -16.41 40.20 0.59
N SER A 35 -17.41 40.91 0.07
CA SER A 35 -18.66 41.24 0.79
C SER A 35 -19.55 40.03 1.07
N GLU A 36 -19.32 38.90 0.40
CA GLU A 36 -20.10 37.67 0.59
C GLU A 36 -19.43 36.66 1.53
N ASP A 37 -18.22 36.97 2.02
CA ASP A 37 -17.52 36.09 2.96
C ASP A 37 -18.17 36.18 4.35
N ILE A 38 -18.29 35.03 5.00
CA ILE A 38 -18.91 34.92 6.33
C ILE A 38 -17.80 34.71 7.36
N PHE A 39 -17.75 35.57 8.37
CA PHE A 39 -16.80 35.45 9.48
C PHE A 39 -17.48 34.75 10.66
N PHE A 40 -16.87 33.68 11.15
CA PHE A 40 -17.41 32.91 12.28
C PHE A 40 -16.83 33.35 13.61
N GLU A 41 -15.51 33.43 13.70
CA GLU A 41 -14.81 33.65 14.96
C GLU A 41 -13.50 34.38 14.73
N ASP A 42 -13.19 35.35 15.59
CA ASP A 42 -11.93 36.06 15.61
C ASP A 42 -10.87 35.29 16.43
N HIS A 43 -9.68 35.18 15.86
CA HIS A 43 -8.51 34.56 16.49
C HIS A 43 -7.52 35.62 16.94
N ILE A 44 -7.19 35.58 18.23
CA ILE A 44 -6.11 36.40 18.78
C ILE A 44 -4.78 35.75 18.38
N MET A 45 -4.11 36.37 17.40
CA MET A 45 -2.78 35.94 16.97
C MET A 45 -1.69 36.74 17.68
N PRO A 46 -0.54 36.11 18.03
CA PRO A 46 0.59 36.83 18.59
C PRO A 46 1.12 37.84 17.58
N GLY A 47 1.19 39.11 17.98
CA GLY A 47 1.62 40.21 17.12
C GLY A 47 3.07 40.12 16.63
N PRO A 48 3.45 40.98 15.67
CA PRO A 48 4.83 41.14 15.25
C PRO A 48 5.73 41.56 16.43
N GLY A 49 6.96 41.06 16.48
CA GLY A 49 7.91 41.36 17.57
C GLY A 49 7.83 40.47 18.81
N SER A 50 6.95 39.46 18.82
CA SER A 50 7.01 38.37 19.80
C SER A 50 8.29 37.55 19.59
N PHE A 51 8.92 37.02 20.67
CA PHE A 51 10.10 36.14 20.60
C PHE A 51 9.84 34.78 19.91
N LYS A 52 8.64 34.58 19.35
CA LYS A 52 8.20 33.39 18.62
C LYS A 52 7.82 33.77 17.19
N GLN A 53 7.93 32.80 16.28
CA GLN A 53 7.43 32.95 14.91
C GLN A 53 5.95 33.33 14.93
N SER A 54 5.57 34.38 14.19
CA SER A 54 4.20 34.90 14.14
C SER A 54 3.66 34.83 12.72
N ALA A 55 2.47 34.22 12.57
CA ALA A 55 1.76 34.19 11.30
C ALA A 55 1.36 35.61 10.84
N ILE A 56 0.87 36.45 11.75
CA ILE A 56 0.46 37.82 11.41
C ILE A 56 1.67 38.68 10.99
N GLY A 57 2.86 38.45 11.57
CA GLY A 57 4.09 39.11 11.12
C GLY A 57 4.50 38.71 9.69
N GLY A 58 4.22 37.48 9.27
CA GLY A 58 4.40 37.04 7.88
C GLY A 58 3.45 37.76 6.91
N PHE A 59 2.18 37.92 7.29
CA PHE A 59 1.21 38.70 6.52
C PHE A 59 1.57 40.19 6.46
N GLU A 60 2.04 40.77 7.56
CA GLU A 60 2.52 42.15 7.59
C GLU A 60 3.71 42.34 6.65
N TYR A 61 4.69 41.43 6.69
CA TYR A 61 5.84 41.48 5.80
C TYR A 61 5.41 41.40 4.32
N ALA A 62 4.50 40.49 3.98
CA ALA A 62 3.97 40.37 2.62
C ALA A 62 3.19 41.62 2.19
N ALA A 63 2.35 42.17 3.06
CA ALA A 63 1.60 43.40 2.79
C ALA A 63 2.53 44.60 2.58
N ASN A 64 3.55 44.76 3.42
CA ASN A 64 4.55 45.80 3.29
C ASN A 64 5.33 45.64 1.97
N TYR A 65 5.69 44.42 1.58
CA TYR A 65 6.37 44.17 0.31
C TYR A 65 5.49 44.50 -0.92
N LEU A 66 4.20 44.18 -0.87
CA LEU A 66 3.30 44.32 -2.02
C LEU A 66 2.74 45.74 -2.18
N PHE A 67 2.45 46.43 -1.07
CA PHE A 67 1.66 47.66 -1.10
C PHE A 67 2.45 48.92 -0.75
N THR A 68 3.65 48.80 -0.19
CA THR A 68 4.46 49.96 0.11
C THR A 68 4.89 50.65 -1.18
N SER A 69 4.31 51.82 -1.39
CA SER A 69 4.59 52.66 -2.54
C SER A 69 4.56 54.13 -2.12
N LYS A 70 5.28 54.94 -2.89
CA LYS A 70 5.40 56.38 -2.63
C LYS A 70 5.32 57.11 -3.95
N ALA A 71 4.40 58.07 -4.02
CA ALA A 71 4.31 59.04 -5.09
C ALA A 71 4.86 60.37 -4.58
N THR A 72 5.89 60.89 -5.24
CA THR A 72 6.50 62.18 -4.89
C THR A 72 6.26 63.15 -6.04
N PHE A 73 5.50 64.20 -5.77
CA PHE A 73 5.33 65.31 -6.70
C PHE A 73 6.49 66.29 -6.51
N VAL A 74 7.18 66.58 -7.61
CA VAL A 74 8.29 67.53 -7.64
C VAL A 74 7.90 68.68 -8.56
N PHE A 75 7.95 69.89 -8.02
CA PHE A 75 7.68 71.12 -8.77
C PHE A 75 8.94 71.99 -8.74
N VAL A 76 9.53 72.24 -9.90
CA VAL A 76 10.73 73.08 -10.05
C VAL A 76 10.49 74.09 -11.18
N GLY A 77 10.33 75.36 -10.82
CA GLY A 77 10.06 76.44 -11.78
C GLY A 77 8.72 76.25 -12.49
N ALA A 78 8.74 76.13 -13.82
CA ALA A 78 7.55 75.86 -14.65
C ALA A 78 7.44 74.37 -15.08
N ARG A 79 8.27 73.47 -14.52
CA ARG A 79 8.20 72.03 -14.76
C ARG A 79 7.72 71.29 -13.52
N SER A 80 6.71 70.46 -13.71
CA SER A 80 6.26 69.45 -12.75
C SER A 80 6.71 68.07 -13.23
N SER A 81 7.08 67.21 -12.29
CA SER A 81 7.27 65.80 -12.53
C SER A 81 6.76 64.98 -11.35
N ILE A 82 6.27 63.79 -11.64
CA ILE A 82 5.93 62.81 -10.63
C ILE A 82 6.98 61.71 -10.60
N ARG A 83 7.45 61.37 -9.41
CA ARG A 83 8.33 60.23 -9.16
C ARG A 83 7.60 59.22 -8.30
N MET A 84 7.27 58.08 -8.91
CA MET A 84 6.66 56.95 -8.21
C MET A 84 7.72 55.88 -7.89
N THR A 85 7.62 55.31 -6.70
CA THR A 85 8.43 54.17 -6.26
C THR A 85 7.51 53.11 -5.67
N GLY A 86 7.70 51.84 -6.03
CA GLY A 86 6.78 50.75 -5.70
C GLY A 86 5.75 50.49 -6.81
N SER A 87 5.04 49.37 -6.72
CA SER A 87 4.05 48.93 -7.73
C SER A 87 2.69 49.61 -7.56
N LEU A 88 2.19 49.69 -6.33
CA LEU A 88 0.81 50.12 -6.06
C LEU A 88 0.51 51.53 -6.58
N ALA A 89 1.39 52.51 -6.33
CA ALA A 89 1.22 53.87 -6.84
C ALA A 89 1.12 53.94 -8.38
N ASN A 90 1.82 53.06 -9.10
CA ASN A 90 1.74 52.98 -10.57
C ASN A 90 0.45 52.31 -11.06
N GLU A 91 -0.18 51.48 -10.24
CA GLU A 91 -1.42 50.77 -10.60
C GLU A 91 -2.66 51.65 -10.41
N VAL A 92 -2.66 52.52 -9.41
CA VAL A 92 -3.83 53.36 -9.07
C VAL A 92 -3.80 54.77 -9.63
N VAL A 93 -2.68 55.20 -10.23
CA VAL A 93 -2.57 56.51 -10.86
C VAL A 93 -3.36 56.55 -12.16
N ARG A 94 -4.12 57.63 -12.37
CA ARG A 94 -4.80 57.95 -13.62
C ARG A 94 -4.46 59.36 -14.07
N GLY A 95 -4.37 59.54 -15.38
CA GLY A 95 -4.12 60.83 -16.01
C GLY A 95 -2.81 60.86 -16.82
N PRO A 96 -2.48 62.00 -17.43
CA PRO A 96 -1.40 62.13 -18.41
C PRO A 96 0.02 62.16 -17.78
N LEU A 97 0.16 61.93 -16.47
CA LEU A 97 1.44 61.96 -15.73
C LEU A 97 2.24 63.25 -15.89
N THR A 98 1.53 64.36 -16.06
CA THR A 98 2.11 65.70 -16.29
C THR A 98 2.39 66.46 -15.00
N GLY A 99 1.87 65.99 -13.85
CA GLY A 99 2.05 66.57 -12.51
C GLY A 99 0.94 67.51 -12.03
N TRP A 100 -0.12 67.71 -12.82
CA TRP A 100 -1.19 68.70 -12.52
C TRP A 100 -2.61 68.21 -12.82
N GLU A 101 -2.78 67.07 -13.50
CA GLU A 101 -4.07 66.43 -13.80
C GLU A 101 -4.05 64.93 -13.42
N GLU A 102 -3.40 64.61 -12.31
CA GLU A 102 -3.25 63.23 -11.85
C GLU A 102 -4.25 62.93 -10.73
N GLU A 103 -4.98 61.84 -10.87
CA GLU A 103 -5.91 61.33 -9.88
C GLU A 103 -5.38 59.98 -9.37
N PHE A 104 -5.28 59.85 -8.04
CA PHE A 104 -4.96 58.58 -7.38
C PHE A 104 -6.26 57.96 -6.87
N LEU A 105 -6.62 56.80 -7.42
CA LEU A 105 -7.76 56.05 -6.92
C LEU A 105 -7.48 55.47 -5.54
N ASP A 106 -8.54 55.31 -4.74
CA ASP A 106 -8.47 54.68 -3.42
C ASP A 106 -8.03 53.21 -3.57
N PRO A 107 -6.83 52.83 -3.11
CA PRO A 107 -6.31 51.47 -3.30
C PRO A 107 -6.91 50.46 -2.30
N MET A 108 -7.68 50.91 -1.30
CA MET A 108 -8.03 50.08 -0.14
C MET A 108 -8.73 48.79 -0.53
N ASP A 109 -9.73 48.84 -1.42
CA ASP A 109 -10.46 47.63 -1.83
C ASP A 109 -9.56 46.63 -2.57
N ALA A 110 -8.69 47.12 -3.46
CA ALA A 110 -7.74 46.26 -4.17
C ALA A 110 -6.73 45.62 -3.20
N MET A 111 -6.23 46.38 -2.22
CA MET A 111 -5.33 45.87 -1.19
C MET A 111 -6.00 44.76 -0.36
N LEU A 112 -7.25 44.98 0.06
CA LEU A 112 -8.02 44.01 0.83
C LEU A 112 -8.32 42.73 0.03
N ASP A 113 -8.66 42.86 -1.26
CA ASP A 113 -8.92 41.70 -2.13
C ASP A 113 -7.65 40.88 -2.37
N LYS A 114 -6.49 41.53 -2.53
CA LYS A 114 -5.19 40.84 -2.63
C LYS A 114 -4.81 40.15 -1.33
N MET A 115 -5.03 40.79 -0.17
CA MET A 115 -4.79 40.15 1.13
C MET A 115 -5.71 38.95 1.36
N ARG A 116 -7.00 39.06 0.99
CA ARG A 116 -7.96 37.96 1.00
C ARG A 116 -7.48 36.78 0.15
N GLU A 117 -6.99 37.05 -1.06
CA GLU A 117 -6.44 36.02 -1.94
C GLU A 117 -5.21 35.33 -1.33
N ILE A 118 -4.30 36.10 -0.72
CA ILE A 118 -3.11 35.55 -0.05
C ILE A 118 -3.54 34.68 1.14
N ALA A 119 -4.43 35.17 1.99
CA ALA A 119 -4.97 34.42 3.13
C ALA A 119 -5.59 33.10 2.67
N PHE A 120 -6.45 33.14 1.64
CA PHE A 120 -7.05 31.95 1.06
C PHE A 120 -6.00 30.95 0.54
N ARG A 121 -5.04 31.40 -0.27
CA ARG A 121 -4.01 30.53 -0.84
C ARG A 121 -3.09 29.92 0.23
N THR A 122 -2.78 30.69 1.28
CA THR A 122 -1.98 30.18 2.41
C THR A 122 -2.74 29.11 3.18
N ALA A 123 -4.03 29.32 3.47
CA ALA A 123 -4.87 28.35 4.15
C ALA A 123 -4.97 27.03 3.37
N VAL A 124 -5.22 27.10 2.05
CA VAL A 124 -5.25 25.93 1.16
C VAL A 124 -3.90 25.17 1.19
N ARG A 125 -2.78 25.90 1.16
CA ARG A 125 -1.45 25.29 1.21
C ARG A 125 -1.18 24.60 2.53
N VAL A 126 -1.52 25.24 3.65
CA VAL A 126 -1.36 24.65 4.99
C VAL A 126 -2.20 23.39 5.13
N GLY A 127 -3.46 23.43 4.68
CA GLY A 127 -4.34 22.26 4.67
C GLY A 127 -3.79 21.10 3.84
N ARG A 128 -3.15 21.39 2.70
CA ARG A 128 -2.47 20.37 1.89
C ARG A 128 -1.25 19.76 2.60
N ASP A 129 -0.42 20.60 3.23
CA ASP A 129 0.85 20.18 3.81
C ASP A 129 0.66 19.43 5.16
N GLN A 130 -0.52 19.54 5.79
CA GLN A 130 -0.86 18.85 7.06
C GLN A 130 -2.10 17.94 6.94
N PRO A 131 -2.02 16.82 6.20
CA PRO A 131 -3.18 15.95 5.91
C PRO A 131 -3.79 15.27 7.15
N ASN A 132 -3.03 15.13 8.24
CA ASN A 132 -3.43 14.35 9.42
C ASN A 132 -3.97 15.22 10.58
N ASN A 133 -3.99 16.54 10.43
CA ASN A 133 -4.47 17.50 11.43
C ASN A 133 -5.56 18.42 10.87
N ILE A 134 -6.20 17.98 9.78
CA ILE A 134 -7.41 18.61 9.26
C ILE A 134 -8.52 18.13 10.19
N THR A 135 -8.98 18.98 11.10
CA THR A 135 -10.28 18.76 11.76
C THR A 135 -11.29 18.48 10.66
N ASP A 136 -11.90 17.30 10.68
CA ASP A 136 -12.79 16.76 9.64
C ASP A 136 -13.67 17.85 9.01
N ALA A 137 -13.16 18.44 7.92
CA ALA A 137 -13.95 19.31 7.06
C ALA A 137 -14.75 18.37 6.17
N ASP A 138 -15.84 17.85 6.73
CA ASP A 138 -16.73 16.92 6.06
C ASP A 138 -17.46 17.66 4.93
N GLN A 139 -16.80 17.76 3.77
CA GLN A 139 -17.39 18.39 2.59
C GLN A 139 -18.14 17.36 1.75
N THR A 140 -19.45 17.50 1.73
CA THR A 140 -20.34 16.80 0.79
C THR A 140 -20.30 17.48 -0.57
N ILE A 141 -19.23 17.23 -1.32
CA ILE A 141 -19.14 17.62 -2.73
C ILE A 141 -19.83 16.58 -3.62
N ALA A 142 -20.66 17.04 -4.56
CA ALA A 142 -21.25 16.18 -5.59
C ALA A 142 -20.15 15.66 -6.52
N PHE A 143 -19.59 14.50 -6.17
CA PHE A 143 -18.50 13.87 -6.90
C PHE A 143 -19.05 12.96 -7.99
N GLN A 144 -18.79 13.31 -9.25
CA GLN A 144 -19.10 12.47 -10.41
C GLN A 144 -17.81 11.78 -10.88
N GLY A 145 -17.44 10.68 -10.21
CA GLY A 145 -16.24 9.91 -10.52
C GLY A 145 -16.55 8.57 -11.20
N SER A 146 -15.75 8.21 -12.20
CA SER A 146 -15.77 6.88 -12.80
C SER A 146 -14.80 5.95 -12.07
N LYS A 147 -15.31 4.88 -11.44
CA LYS A 147 -14.50 3.85 -10.79
C LYS A 147 -14.50 2.58 -11.66
N THR A 148 -13.32 2.16 -12.11
CA THR A 148 -13.12 0.86 -12.75
C THR A 148 -13.23 -0.23 -11.69
N ARG A 149 -14.34 -0.98 -11.70
CA ARG A 149 -14.54 -2.15 -10.85
C ARG A 149 -14.31 -3.39 -11.71
N SER A 150 -13.36 -4.24 -11.31
CA SER A 150 -13.22 -5.57 -11.91
C SER A 150 -14.47 -6.38 -11.58
N ILE A 151 -15.32 -6.59 -12.58
CA ILE A 151 -16.46 -7.51 -12.48
C ILE A 151 -15.91 -8.89 -12.81
N TYR A 152 -15.78 -9.73 -11.79
CA TYR A 152 -15.44 -11.14 -11.98
C TYR A 152 -16.70 -11.87 -12.45
N VAL A 153 -16.76 -12.16 -13.75
CA VAL A 153 -17.80 -13.01 -14.32
C VAL A 153 -17.33 -14.44 -14.21
N THR A 154 -17.94 -15.21 -13.32
CA THR A 154 -17.69 -16.65 -13.22
C THR A 154 -18.52 -17.38 -14.28
N ASP A 155 -17.87 -18.12 -15.17
CA ASP A 155 -18.56 -18.96 -16.12
C ASP A 155 -18.91 -20.31 -15.47
N PHE A 156 -20.22 -20.50 -15.22
CA PHE A 156 -20.77 -21.69 -14.56
C PHE A 156 -20.50 -23.00 -15.32
N ARG A 157 -20.20 -22.96 -16.63
CA ARG A 157 -19.92 -24.17 -17.42
C ARG A 157 -18.63 -24.84 -16.93
N TYR A 158 -17.58 -24.05 -16.69
CA TYR A 158 -16.31 -24.57 -16.19
C TYR A 158 -16.42 -25.09 -14.76
N MET A 159 -17.20 -24.42 -13.92
CA MET A 159 -17.46 -24.87 -12.54
C MET A 159 -18.17 -26.23 -12.53
N LEU A 160 -19.15 -26.43 -13.41
CA LEU A 160 -19.88 -27.69 -13.54
C LEU A 160 -18.98 -28.82 -14.04
N VAL A 161 -18.16 -28.57 -15.08
CA VAL A 161 -17.19 -29.55 -15.58
C VAL A 161 -16.19 -29.95 -14.50
N ALA A 162 -15.64 -28.98 -13.76
CA ALA A 162 -14.72 -29.27 -12.65
C ALA A 162 -15.41 -30.10 -11.55
N GLY A 163 -16.64 -29.78 -11.19
CA GLY A 163 -17.41 -30.52 -10.20
C GLY A 163 -17.67 -31.98 -10.60
N ILE A 164 -18.07 -32.22 -11.85
CA ILE A 164 -18.25 -33.58 -12.38
C ILE A 164 -16.93 -34.36 -12.33
N LEU A 165 -15.82 -33.72 -12.72
CA LEU A 165 -14.51 -34.37 -12.77
C LEU A 165 -14.01 -34.73 -11.35
N SER A 166 -14.29 -33.89 -10.35
CA SER A 166 -14.03 -34.21 -8.94
C SER A 166 -14.87 -35.37 -8.41
N ILE A 167 -16.15 -35.48 -8.80
CA ILE A 167 -16.99 -36.62 -8.39
C ILE A 167 -16.48 -37.90 -9.05
N LEU A 168 -16.13 -37.85 -10.34
CA LEU A 168 -15.63 -39.00 -11.09
C LEU A 168 -14.33 -39.55 -10.47
N SER A 169 -13.43 -38.67 -10.01
CA SER A 169 -12.18 -39.10 -9.37
C SER A 169 -12.45 -39.84 -8.06
N VAL A 170 -13.39 -39.35 -7.23
CA VAL A 170 -13.81 -40.04 -5.99
C VAL A 170 -14.38 -41.42 -6.31
N VAL A 171 -15.24 -41.52 -7.32
CA VAL A 171 -15.81 -42.82 -7.74
C VAL A 171 -14.72 -43.77 -8.20
N THR A 172 -13.77 -43.30 -9.00
CA THR A 172 -12.68 -44.12 -9.53
C THR A 172 -11.78 -44.65 -8.42
N ILE A 173 -11.50 -43.84 -7.40
CA ILE A 173 -10.74 -44.26 -6.21
C ILE A 173 -11.55 -45.22 -5.35
N SER A 174 -12.87 -45.05 -5.24
CA SER A 174 -13.72 -45.90 -4.38
C SER A 174 -13.93 -47.32 -4.92
N LEU A 175 -13.92 -47.51 -6.24
CA LEU A 175 -14.09 -48.81 -6.90
C LEU A 175 -13.12 -49.90 -6.39
N PRO A 176 -11.80 -49.67 -6.29
CA PRO A 176 -10.87 -50.68 -5.76
C PRO A 176 -11.05 -50.97 -4.26
N PHE A 177 -11.72 -50.10 -3.49
CA PHE A 177 -12.05 -50.36 -2.09
C PHE A 177 -13.37 -51.14 -1.91
N HIS A 178 -14.13 -51.33 -2.99
CA HIS A 178 -15.38 -52.08 -2.95
C HIS A 178 -15.08 -53.58 -2.71
N GLY A 179 -15.47 -54.10 -1.55
CA GLY A 179 -15.22 -55.48 -1.14
C GLY A 179 -14.12 -55.65 -0.07
N TRP A 180 -13.40 -54.58 0.28
CA TRP A 180 -12.42 -54.64 1.39
C TRP A 180 -13.10 -54.96 2.74
N TRP A 181 -14.38 -54.62 2.87
CA TRP A 181 -15.21 -54.90 4.06
C TRP A 181 -15.62 -56.37 4.21
N GLN A 182 -15.39 -57.22 3.20
CA GLN A 182 -15.69 -58.66 3.26
C GLN A 182 -14.49 -59.49 3.73
N LEU A 183 -13.32 -58.86 3.94
CA LEU A 183 -12.19 -59.54 4.56
C LEU A 183 -12.55 -59.81 6.02
N GLY A 184 -12.70 -61.07 6.39
CA GLY A 184 -12.96 -61.53 7.78
C GLY A 184 -11.79 -61.30 8.74
N ARG A 185 -10.85 -60.39 8.42
CA ARG A 185 -9.72 -59.97 9.25
C ARG A 185 -9.59 -58.45 9.23
N THR A 186 -9.16 -57.88 10.34
CA THR A 186 -8.69 -56.51 10.44
C THR A 186 -7.43 -56.36 9.58
N VAL A 187 -7.57 -55.70 8.42
CA VAL A 187 -6.44 -55.30 7.57
C VAL A 187 -6.08 -53.87 7.91
N SER A 188 -4.87 -53.66 8.39
CA SER A 188 -4.30 -52.33 8.64
C SER A 188 -3.37 -51.92 7.52
N LEU A 189 -3.29 -50.63 7.20
CA LEU A 189 -2.24 -50.06 6.35
C LEU A 189 -0.90 -49.93 7.11
N SER A 190 -0.66 -50.79 8.10
CA SER A 190 0.59 -50.77 8.84
C SER A 190 1.73 -51.21 7.90
N PRO A 191 2.94 -50.64 8.04
CA PRO A 191 4.09 -51.03 7.24
C PRO A 191 4.41 -52.53 7.29
N LEU A 192 4.04 -53.21 8.38
CA LEU A 192 4.26 -54.64 8.56
C LEU A 192 3.30 -55.49 7.70
N GLU A 193 2.03 -55.10 7.62
CA GLU A 193 1.07 -55.76 6.73
C GLU A 193 1.39 -55.51 5.26
N ILE A 194 1.82 -54.30 4.92
CA ILE A 194 2.30 -53.98 3.57
C ILE A 194 3.53 -54.85 3.24
N ALA A 195 4.51 -54.94 4.14
CA ALA A 195 5.69 -55.79 3.93
C ALA A 195 5.32 -57.28 3.76
N LYS A 196 4.34 -57.79 4.51
CA LYS A 196 3.82 -59.16 4.33
C LYS A 196 3.10 -59.34 2.99
N ALA A 197 2.33 -58.35 2.54
CA ALA A 197 1.66 -58.39 1.23
C ALA A 197 2.65 -58.41 0.06
N PHE A 198 3.84 -57.84 0.25
CA PHE A 198 4.98 -57.92 -0.68
C PHE A 198 5.90 -59.12 -0.45
N ASP A 199 5.44 -60.13 0.30
CA ASP A 199 6.16 -61.39 0.57
C ASP A 199 7.56 -61.17 1.18
N ALA A 200 7.66 -60.27 2.16
CA ALA A 200 8.91 -59.99 2.85
C ALA A 200 9.49 -61.27 3.49
N PRO A 201 10.76 -61.66 3.20
CA PRO A 201 11.35 -62.92 3.66
C PRO A 201 11.37 -63.10 5.18
N ILE A 202 11.38 -61.99 5.92
CA ILE A 202 11.36 -61.94 7.39
C ILE A 202 9.99 -62.31 7.99
N LEU A 203 8.90 -62.17 7.21
CA LEU A 203 7.53 -62.47 7.61
C LEU A 203 7.03 -63.78 6.99
N ALA A 204 7.83 -64.45 6.15
CA ALA A 204 7.50 -65.73 5.52
C ALA A 204 7.23 -66.86 6.53
N GLN A 205 7.79 -66.76 7.75
CA GLN A 205 7.54 -67.71 8.84
C GLN A 205 6.25 -67.42 9.63
N VAL A 206 5.61 -66.27 9.38
CA VAL A 206 4.37 -65.85 10.04
C VAL A 206 3.19 -66.21 9.13
N GLY A 207 2.23 -67.00 9.64
CA GLY A 207 1.10 -67.51 8.85
C GLY A 207 0.37 -66.42 8.06
N SER A 208 0.01 -66.72 6.80
CA SER A 208 -0.57 -65.77 5.83
C SER A 208 -1.84 -65.08 6.31
N ASN A 209 -2.64 -65.73 7.16
CA ASN A 209 -3.92 -65.23 7.66
C ASN A 209 -3.88 -64.56 9.06
N LEU A 210 -2.71 -64.39 9.67
CA LEU A 210 -2.60 -63.76 10.99
C LEU A 210 -2.67 -62.23 10.92
N ASP A 211 -3.37 -61.64 11.89
CA ASP A 211 -3.39 -60.19 12.14
C ASP A 211 -2.05 -59.78 12.78
N LEU A 212 -1.35 -58.89 12.09
CA LEU A 212 -0.02 -58.41 12.46
C LEU A 212 -0.05 -57.15 13.32
N SER A 213 -1.23 -56.58 13.58
CA SER A 213 -1.39 -55.43 14.45
C SER A 213 -1.28 -55.80 15.94
N ASP A 214 -1.53 -57.07 16.30
CA ASP A 214 -1.27 -57.61 17.63
C ASP A 214 0.16 -58.17 17.73
N SER A 215 0.97 -57.58 18.60
CA SER A 215 2.37 -57.95 18.83
C SER A 215 2.55 -59.40 19.31
N LYS A 216 1.49 -60.02 19.85
CA LYS A 216 1.48 -61.44 20.25
C LYS A 216 1.58 -62.38 19.05
N ASN A 217 1.08 -61.98 17.89
CA ASN A 217 1.05 -62.80 16.68
C ASN A 217 2.34 -62.73 15.87
N LEU A 218 3.26 -61.81 16.19
CA LEU A 218 4.57 -61.70 15.55
C LEU A 218 5.58 -62.75 16.06
N GLY A 219 5.29 -63.43 17.18
CA GLY A 219 6.11 -64.53 17.71
C GLY A 219 7.60 -64.18 17.81
N SER A 220 8.46 -65.06 17.29
CA SER A 220 9.93 -64.90 17.26
C SER A 220 10.42 -63.73 16.40
N VAL A 221 9.56 -63.12 15.57
CA VAL A 221 9.90 -62.02 14.66
C VAL A 221 9.73 -60.65 15.34
N ALA A 222 8.97 -60.56 16.44
CA ALA A 222 8.70 -59.29 17.15
C ALA A 222 9.96 -58.59 17.69
N GLY A 223 10.99 -59.35 18.06
CA GLY A 223 12.25 -58.84 18.61
C GLY A 223 13.37 -58.70 17.58
N VAL A 224 13.10 -59.00 16.31
CA VAL A 224 14.13 -59.01 15.28
C VAL A 224 14.42 -57.59 14.81
N ARG A 225 15.63 -57.11 15.10
CA ARG A 225 16.13 -55.86 14.53
C ARG A 225 16.38 -56.06 13.04
N VAL A 226 15.65 -55.35 12.19
CA VAL A 226 15.88 -55.31 10.74
C VAL A 226 16.53 -53.99 10.34
N GLN A 227 17.34 -54.04 9.29
CA GLN A 227 17.99 -52.86 8.73
C GLN A 227 17.94 -52.92 7.21
N TYR A 228 17.68 -51.76 6.59
CA TYR A 228 17.87 -51.57 5.17
C TYR A 228 19.35 -51.33 4.85
N GLY A 229 19.87 -52.03 3.86
CA GLY A 229 21.23 -51.81 3.40
C GLY A 229 21.71 -52.78 2.34
N VAL A 230 23.02 -52.95 2.25
CA VAL A 230 23.67 -53.67 1.15
C VAL A 230 23.97 -55.11 1.56
N LYS A 231 23.54 -56.05 0.72
CA LYS A 231 24.02 -57.44 0.72
C LYS A 231 24.80 -57.68 -0.57
N GLY A 232 26.00 -58.25 -0.46
CA GLY A 232 26.75 -58.73 -1.61
C GLY A 232 26.27 -60.12 -1.98
N ASP A 233 25.88 -60.34 -3.23
CA ASP A 233 25.56 -61.68 -3.71
C ASP A 233 26.84 -62.48 -4.01
N GLU A 234 26.72 -63.79 -3.85
CA GLU A 234 27.73 -64.84 -4.03
C GLU A 234 28.40 -64.77 -5.42
N GLN A 235 29.68 -65.18 -5.50
CA GLN A 235 30.54 -65.01 -6.67
C GLN A 235 29.96 -65.67 -7.94
N VAL A 236 29.58 -64.85 -8.93
CA VAL A 236 29.35 -65.33 -10.29
C VAL A 236 30.70 -65.41 -11.00
N TYR A 237 31.22 -66.62 -11.20
CA TYR A 237 32.47 -66.87 -11.92
C TYR A 237 32.25 -66.61 -13.42
N ASN A 238 32.42 -65.36 -13.85
CA ASN A 238 32.51 -65.01 -15.27
C ASN A 238 33.97 -64.80 -15.64
N GLY A 239 34.49 -65.69 -16.48
CA GLY A 239 35.87 -65.64 -16.96
C GLY A 239 36.18 -64.33 -17.67
N GLY A 240 37.23 -63.64 -17.21
CA GLY A 240 37.86 -62.52 -17.90
C GLY A 240 37.69 -61.17 -17.20
N TYR A 241 38.75 -60.75 -16.50
CA TYR A 241 39.10 -59.38 -16.07
C TYR A 241 37.99 -58.52 -15.41
N GLY A 242 38.02 -58.45 -14.06
CA GLY A 242 37.44 -57.36 -13.26
C GLY A 242 36.33 -57.80 -12.30
N GLU A 243 36.71 -58.26 -11.10
CA GLU A 243 35.78 -58.62 -10.02
C GLU A 243 35.04 -57.40 -9.46
N GLY A 244 33.72 -57.35 -9.69
CA GLY A 244 32.81 -56.46 -8.97
C GLY A 244 31.68 -57.29 -8.35
N LEU A 245 31.70 -57.47 -7.03
CA LEU A 245 30.59 -58.06 -6.27
C LEU A 245 29.29 -57.29 -6.61
N LYS A 246 28.28 -57.98 -7.16
CA LYS A 246 26.95 -57.39 -7.34
C LYS A 246 26.38 -57.08 -5.97
N ARG A 247 26.24 -55.79 -5.69
CA ARG A 247 25.65 -55.26 -4.45
C ARG A 247 24.19 -54.94 -4.71
N LYS A 248 23.29 -55.53 -3.91
CA LYS A 248 21.86 -55.24 -3.97
C LYS A 248 21.38 -54.64 -2.66
N LEU A 249 20.46 -53.68 -2.77
CA LEU A 249 19.77 -53.13 -1.62
C LEU A 249 18.65 -54.07 -1.19
N VAL A 250 18.72 -54.52 0.06
CA VAL A 250 17.76 -55.44 0.66
C VAL A 250 17.41 -55.01 2.08
N ILE A 251 16.19 -55.35 2.51
CA ILE A 251 15.82 -55.32 3.93
C ILE A 251 16.20 -56.68 4.50
N GLY A 252 17.06 -56.70 5.52
CA GLY A 252 17.48 -57.95 6.16
C GLY A 252 17.79 -57.78 7.64
N TYR A 253 18.22 -58.87 8.27
CA TYR A 253 18.53 -58.91 9.70
C TYR A 253 19.67 -57.95 10.05
N GLY A 254 19.52 -57.23 11.16
CA GLY A 254 20.53 -56.31 11.70
C GLY A 254 21.80 -57.09 12.03
N GLY A 255 22.87 -56.83 11.27
CA GLY A 255 24.15 -57.56 11.33
C GLY A 255 24.47 -58.34 10.06
N TYR A 256 23.47 -58.75 9.28
CA TYR A 256 23.65 -59.42 7.98
C TYR A 256 23.66 -58.45 6.79
N VAL A 257 23.29 -57.19 7.02
CA VAL A 257 23.17 -56.16 5.98
C VAL A 257 23.97 -54.93 6.42
N GLY A 258 24.90 -54.50 5.57
CA GLY A 258 25.78 -53.35 5.84
C GLY A 258 25.13 -52.01 5.46
N ARG A 259 25.58 -50.90 6.06
CA ARG A 259 25.12 -49.56 5.64
C ARG A 259 25.67 -49.22 4.25
N PRO A 260 24.87 -48.63 3.34
CA PRO A 260 25.36 -48.18 2.04
C PRO A 260 26.30 -46.97 2.24
N ASN A 261 27.34 -46.88 1.42
CA ASN A 261 28.23 -45.73 1.40
C ASN A 261 27.73 -44.69 0.39
N ARG A 262 28.01 -43.42 0.68
CA ARG A 262 27.62 -42.31 -0.20
C ARG A 262 28.38 -42.44 -1.53
N GLY A 263 27.64 -42.60 -2.64
CA GLY A 263 28.20 -42.75 -3.99
C GLY A 263 28.11 -44.17 -4.56
N ASP A 264 27.64 -45.14 -3.79
CA ASP A 264 27.40 -46.50 -4.30
C ASP A 264 26.21 -46.51 -5.28
N VAL A 265 26.39 -47.16 -6.43
CA VAL A 265 25.34 -47.40 -7.44
C VAL A 265 24.93 -48.87 -7.36
N PHE A 266 23.64 -49.13 -7.16
CA PHE A 266 23.11 -50.48 -7.03
C PHE A 266 22.28 -50.80 -8.28
N GLY A 267 22.64 -51.88 -8.97
CA GLY A 267 21.87 -52.39 -10.11
C GLY A 267 20.60 -53.09 -9.64
N SER A 268 19.47 -52.79 -10.27
CA SER A 268 18.20 -53.49 -10.09
C SER A 268 18.25 -54.91 -10.63
#